data_AF-A0A3E0NYM3-F1
#
_entry.id   AF-A0A3E0NYM3-F1
#
_cell.length_a   1.000
_cell.length_b   1.000
_cell.length_c   1.000
_cell.angle_alpha   90.00
_cell.angle_beta   90.00
_cell.angle_gamma   90.00
#
_symmetry.space_group_name_H-M   'P 1'
#
loop_
_entity.id
_entity.type
_entity.pdbx_description
1 polymer ?
#
loop_
_entity_poly.entity_id
_entity_poly.type
_entity_poly.pdbx_seq_one_letter_code
_entity_poly.pdbx_strand_id
1 'polypeptide(L)'
;MNRKASHAAPTGGQANTTLAGVLLLLCSSLAAADDDNRLFVVVKVADNAIAGQPARASVVTPEGTLLDYSEELLERSPNVRSFILDRLAPGVYDVRVEGEGLVTEVKKGVPVLAGRDEQVSVVVRPGAGVHIVEYAVAGLSREEVAVRLQRLEEETARLRERIATLPPRR
;
A
#
# COMPACT_ATOMS: atom_id res chain seq x y z
N MET A 1 -40.50 -21.48 -29.68
CA MET A 1 -40.77 -22.63 -28.79
C MET A 1 -40.91 -22.10 -27.37
N ASN A 2 -42.14 -22.18 -26.85
CA ASN A 2 -42.58 -21.70 -25.55
C ASN A 2 -42.20 -22.67 -24.42
N ARG A 3 -41.67 -22.18 -23.30
CA ARG A 3 -41.95 -22.76 -21.97
C ARG A 3 -42.10 -21.66 -20.93
N LYS A 4 -43.37 -21.27 -20.71
CA LYS A 4 -43.87 -20.70 -19.45
C LYS A 4 -43.75 -21.78 -18.37
N ALA A 5 -43.15 -21.47 -17.24
CA ALA A 5 -43.31 -22.23 -16.01
C ALA A 5 -43.81 -21.27 -14.91
N SER A 6 -45.03 -21.55 -14.48
CA SER A 6 -45.78 -20.93 -13.39
C SER A 6 -45.82 -21.96 -12.26
N HIS A 7 -45.52 -21.56 -11.01
CA HIS A 7 -45.81 -22.19 -9.71
C HIS A 7 -44.72 -21.76 -8.72
N ALA A 8 -44.93 -21.50 -7.43
CA ALA A 8 -46.12 -21.40 -6.59
C ALA A 8 -45.66 -20.65 -5.32
N ALA A 9 -46.56 -19.89 -4.71
CA ALA A 9 -46.32 -19.24 -3.42
C ALA A 9 -46.57 -20.23 -2.26
N PRO A 10 -45.78 -20.18 -1.18
CA PRO A 10 -46.22 -20.63 0.12
C PRO A 10 -46.55 -19.47 1.05
N THR A 11 -47.82 -19.46 1.44
CA THR A 11 -48.44 -18.85 2.62
C THR A 11 -47.81 -19.30 3.93
N GLY A 12 -47.77 -18.37 4.90
CA GLY A 12 -48.10 -18.68 6.30
C GLY A 12 -46.92 -18.73 7.27
N GLY A 13 -46.90 -17.77 8.21
CA GLY A 13 -46.01 -17.83 9.37
C GLY A 13 -45.85 -16.51 10.12
N GLN A 14 -46.95 -15.80 10.43
CA GLN A 14 -46.91 -14.72 11.44
C GLN A 14 -47.15 -15.34 12.82
N ALA A 15 -46.11 -15.36 13.64
CA ALA A 15 -46.18 -15.20 15.09
C ALA A 15 -44.74 -15.17 15.60
N ASN A 16 -44.28 -14.01 16.08
CA ASN A 16 -43.31 -13.91 17.16
C ASN A 16 -43.35 -12.49 17.73
N THR A 17 -44.24 -12.35 18.71
CA THR A 17 -44.02 -11.75 20.03
C THR A 17 -42.95 -10.67 20.12
N THR A 18 -43.46 -9.45 20.19
CA THR A 18 -42.84 -8.20 20.59
C THR A 18 -42.05 -8.36 21.90
N LEU A 19 -40.71 -8.32 21.83
CA LEU A 19 -39.88 -7.92 22.96
C LEU A 19 -39.20 -6.61 22.59
N ALA A 20 -39.77 -5.51 23.09
CA ALA A 20 -39.21 -4.18 22.99
C ALA A 20 -37.94 -4.09 23.85
N GLY A 21 -36.83 -4.57 23.29
CA GLY A 21 -35.49 -4.24 23.77
C GLY A 21 -35.10 -2.88 23.22
N VAL A 22 -35.04 -1.87 24.08
CA VAL A 22 -34.48 -0.55 23.76
C VAL A 22 -32.99 -0.73 23.48
N LEU A 23 -32.66 -0.96 22.21
CA LEU A 23 -31.29 -0.94 21.72
C LEU A 23 -30.92 0.54 21.56
N LEU A 24 -30.26 1.09 22.58
CA LEU A 24 -29.56 2.37 22.50
C LEU A 24 -28.47 2.24 21.42
N LEU A 25 -28.85 2.54 20.18
CA LEU A 25 -27.92 2.87 19.11
C LEU A 25 -27.21 4.16 19.52
N LEU A 26 -26.12 3.99 20.28
CA LEU A 26 -25.04 4.96 20.31
C LEU A 26 -24.50 5.02 18.88
N CYS A 27 -25.11 5.89 18.06
CA CYS A 27 -24.47 6.41 16.87
C CYS A 27 -23.26 7.20 17.33
N SER A 28 -22.16 6.49 17.60
CA SER A 28 -20.83 7.07 17.56
C SER A 28 -20.64 7.52 16.11
N SER A 29 -21.08 8.74 15.82
CA SER A 29 -20.59 9.50 14.69
C SER A 29 -19.11 9.69 14.94
N LEU A 30 -18.32 8.70 14.54
CA LEU A 30 -16.93 8.86 14.22
C LEU A 30 -16.95 9.97 13.17
N ALA A 31 -16.67 11.20 13.59
CA ALA A 31 -16.36 12.25 12.66
C ALA A 31 -15.14 11.71 11.91
N ALA A 32 -15.36 11.23 10.69
CA ALA A 32 -14.27 11.01 9.76
C ALA A 32 -13.61 12.37 9.67
N ALA A 33 -12.45 12.51 10.32
CA ALA A 33 -11.57 13.61 10.03
C ALA A 33 -11.41 13.54 8.51
N ASP A 34 -11.80 14.61 7.83
CA ASP A 34 -11.59 14.77 6.40
C ASP A 34 -10.08 14.96 6.24
N ASP A 35 -9.37 13.85 6.33
CA ASP A 35 -7.92 13.80 6.27
C ASP A 35 -7.58 13.95 4.79
N ASP A 36 -7.35 15.21 4.39
CA ASP A 36 -6.87 15.60 3.05
C ASP A 36 -5.40 15.18 2.85
N ASN A 37 -5.11 13.89 3.08
CA ASN A 37 -3.81 13.32 2.79
C ASN A 37 -3.75 13.01 1.30
N ARG A 38 -2.66 13.44 0.68
CA ARG A 38 -2.45 13.26 -0.76
C ARG A 38 -1.14 12.53 -0.98
N LEU A 39 -1.16 11.58 -1.90
CA LEU A 39 0.04 10.89 -2.37
C LEU A 39 0.33 11.30 -3.81
N PHE A 40 1.46 11.97 -3.99
CA PHE A 40 1.96 12.39 -5.30
C PHE A 40 2.86 11.30 -5.87
N VAL A 41 2.40 10.60 -6.89
CA VAL A 41 3.19 9.61 -7.63
C VAL A 41 3.84 10.29 -8.82
N VAL A 42 5.14 10.56 -8.70
CA VAL A 42 5.93 11.23 -9.73
C VAL A 42 6.56 10.18 -10.66
N VAL A 43 6.05 10.07 -11.88
CA VAL A 43 6.56 9.17 -12.91
C VAL A 43 7.55 9.90 -13.81
N LYS A 44 8.76 9.34 -13.89
CA LYS A 44 9.87 9.84 -14.71
C LYS A 44 10.14 8.88 -15.86
N VAL A 45 10.19 9.42 -17.07
CA VAL A 45 10.43 8.63 -18.29
C VAL A 45 11.94 8.56 -18.57
N ALA A 46 12.52 7.36 -18.48
CA ALA A 46 13.95 7.15 -18.72
C ALA A 46 14.34 7.06 -20.20
N ASP A 47 13.40 6.70 -21.08
CA ASP A 47 13.66 6.41 -22.49
C ASP A 47 12.51 6.92 -23.39
N ASN A 48 12.82 7.42 -24.58
CA ASN A 48 11.84 7.89 -25.55
C ASN A 48 11.10 6.76 -26.29
N ALA A 49 11.57 5.51 -26.22
CA ALA A 49 10.93 4.35 -26.84
C ALA A 49 9.49 4.09 -26.34
N ILE A 50 9.16 4.64 -25.17
CA ILE A 50 7.85 4.50 -24.51
C ILE A 50 7.02 5.79 -24.55
N ALA A 51 7.47 6.80 -25.29
CA ALA A 51 6.69 8.01 -25.48
C ALA A 51 5.41 7.73 -26.29
N GLY A 52 4.30 8.29 -25.85
CA GLY A 52 2.96 8.06 -26.40
C GLY A 52 2.27 6.81 -25.85
N GLN A 53 2.93 6.02 -25.01
CA GLN A 53 2.31 4.85 -24.39
C GLN A 53 1.52 5.26 -23.14
N PRO A 54 0.36 4.65 -22.87
CA PRO A 54 -0.35 4.85 -21.62
C PRO A 54 0.41 4.18 -20.46
N ALA A 55 0.50 4.89 -19.35
CA ALA A 55 0.95 4.35 -18.08
C ALA A 55 -0.14 4.56 -17.02
N ARG A 56 -0.43 3.51 -16.27
CA ARG A 56 -1.37 3.49 -15.15
C ARG A 56 -0.60 3.47 -13.84
N ALA A 57 -0.86 4.47 -12.99
CA ALA A 57 -0.44 4.48 -11.60
C ALA A 57 -1.62 4.03 -10.73
N SER A 58 -1.40 3.11 -9.80
CA SER A 58 -2.42 2.62 -8.86
C SER A 58 -1.87 2.55 -7.43
N VAL A 59 -2.76 2.74 -6.46
CA VAL A 59 -2.50 2.58 -5.03
C VAL A 59 -3.25 1.35 -4.54
N VAL A 60 -2.51 0.47 -3.87
CA VAL A 60 -3.00 -0.82 -3.41
C VAL A 60 -2.72 -0.93 -1.91
N THR A 61 -3.67 -1.46 -1.14
CA THR A 61 -3.42 -1.80 0.26
C THR A 61 -2.47 -3.00 0.38
N PRO A 62 -1.83 -3.25 1.54
CA PRO A 62 -0.99 -4.43 1.74
C PRO A 62 -1.73 -5.76 1.51
N GLU A 63 -3.06 -5.77 1.65
CA GLU A 63 -3.93 -6.91 1.38
C GLU A 63 -4.22 -7.11 -0.12
N GLY A 64 -3.75 -6.21 -0.98
CA GLY A 64 -3.97 -6.25 -2.43
C GLY A 64 -5.24 -5.55 -2.89
N THR A 65 -5.91 -4.76 -2.04
CA THR A 65 -7.12 -4.02 -2.43
C THR A 65 -6.75 -2.77 -3.22
N LEU A 66 -7.24 -2.63 -4.45
CA LEU A 66 -7.09 -1.42 -5.25
C LEU A 66 -7.95 -0.30 -4.63
N LEU A 67 -7.31 0.79 -4.22
CA LEU A 67 -8.00 1.96 -3.68
C LEU A 67 -8.33 2.98 -4.75
N ASP A 68 -7.33 3.32 -5.56
CA ASP A 68 -7.46 4.33 -6.61
C ASP A 68 -6.42 4.10 -7.73
N TYR A 69 -6.70 4.66 -8.91
CA TYR A 69 -5.79 4.63 -10.05
C TYR A 69 -6.00 5.82 -10.98
N SER A 70 -4.94 6.16 -11.71
CA SER A 70 -4.98 7.13 -12.79
C SER A 70 -4.13 6.65 -13.96
N GLU A 71 -4.52 7.04 -15.17
CA GLU A 71 -3.89 6.63 -16.42
C GLU A 71 -3.57 7.86 -17.26
N GLU A 72 -2.30 7.99 -17.69
CA GLU A 72 -1.85 9.10 -18.52
C GLU A 72 -0.92 8.63 -19.63
N LEU A 73 -0.89 9.39 -20.72
CA LEU A 73 0.09 9.18 -21.79
C LEU A 73 1.45 9.69 -21.36
N LEU A 74 2.47 8.84 -21.51
CA LEU A 74 3.86 9.22 -21.34
C LEU A 74 4.28 10.15 -22.48
N GLU A 75 4.93 11.25 -22.16
CA GLU A 75 5.59 12.12 -23.17
C GLU A 75 7.10 11.85 -23.25
N ARG A 76 7.77 12.52 -24.21
CA ARG A 76 9.19 12.37 -24.47
C ARG A 76 10.05 12.82 -23.29
N SER A 77 11.14 12.09 -23.04
CA SER A 77 12.15 12.40 -22.03
C SER A 77 12.88 13.72 -22.33
N PRO A 78 13.18 14.55 -21.31
CA PRO A 78 12.80 14.39 -19.91
C PRO A 78 11.33 14.74 -19.69
N ASN A 79 10.52 13.77 -19.28
CA ASN A 79 9.14 13.99 -18.83
C ASN A 79 9.00 13.57 -17.37
N VAL A 80 8.36 14.44 -16.61
CA VAL A 80 7.94 14.23 -15.24
C VAL A 80 6.43 14.43 -15.21
N ARG A 81 5.69 13.35 -14.97
CA ARG A 81 4.25 13.39 -14.70
C ARG A 81 3.99 13.14 -13.22
N SER A 82 2.96 13.77 -12.68
CA SER A 82 2.55 13.58 -11.30
C SER A 82 1.09 13.14 -11.28
N PHE A 83 0.85 11.94 -10.78
CA PHE A 83 -0.49 11.47 -10.44
C PHE A 83 -0.77 11.88 -8.99
N ILE A 84 -1.93 12.49 -8.76
CA ILE A 84 -2.39 12.87 -7.42
C ILE A 84 -3.45 11.86 -7.01
N LEU A 85 -3.22 11.17 -5.91
CA LEU A 85 -4.21 10.29 -5.28
C LEU A 85 -4.62 10.96 -3.97
N ASP A 86 -5.86 11.42 -3.91
CA ASP A 86 -6.40 12.21 -2.81
C ASP A 86 -7.22 11.36 -1.85
N ARG A 87 -7.46 11.90 -0.64
CA ARG A 87 -8.33 11.30 0.38
C ARG A 87 -7.90 9.89 0.82
N LEU A 88 -6.60 9.63 0.83
CA LEU A 88 -6.06 8.39 1.38
C LEU A 88 -6.08 8.47 2.91
N ALA A 89 -6.62 7.43 3.56
CA ALA A 89 -6.48 7.32 5.02
C ALA A 89 -4.98 7.25 5.40
N PRO A 90 -4.59 7.71 6.59
CA PRO A 90 -3.23 7.46 7.08
C PRO A 90 -2.97 5.96 7.14
N GLY A 91 -1.83 5.51 6.61
CA GLY A 91 -1.57 4.08 6.44
C GLY A 91 -0.31 3.77 5.66
N VAL A 92 -0.18 2.52 5.25
CA VAL A 92 0.93 2.02 4.44
C VAL A 92 0.34 1.42 3.18
N TYR A 93 0.90 1.79 2.03
CA TYR A 93 0.37 1.44 0.72
C TYR A 93 1.46 0.94 -0.21
N ASP A 94 1.05 0.15 -1.20
CA ASP A 94 1.88 -0.21 -2.34
C ASP A 94 1.47 0.65 -3.54
N VAL A 95 2.44 1.29 -4.18
CA VAL A 95 2.22 2.06 -5.41
C VAL A 95 2.73 1.28 -6.60
N ARG A 96 1.87 1.03 -7.58
CA ARG A 96 2.20 0.30 -8.80
C ARG A 96 2.07 1.19 -10.02
N VAL A 97 3.09 1.22 -10.87
CA VAL A 97 3.05 1.87 -12.18
C VAL A 97 3.29 0.83 -13.26
N GLU A 98 2.37 0.73 -14.21
CA GLU A 98 2.39 -0.27 -15.27
C GLU A 98 1.87 0.29 -16.59
N GLY A 99 2.16 -0.40 -17.69
CA GLY A 99 1.70 -0.05 -19.03
C GLY A 99 2.24 -1.04 -20.05
N GLU A 100 1.67 -1.05 -21.25
CA GLU A 100 2.12 -1.93 -22.32
C GLU A 100 3.56 -1.55 -22.74
N GLY A 101 4.45 -2.54 -22.82
CA GLY A 101 5.86 -2.31 -23.16
C GLY A 101 6.69 -1.65 -22.06
N LEU A 102 6.14 -1.50 -20.85
CA LEU A 102 6.83 -0.96 -19.68
C LEU A 102 7.24 -2.07 -18.70
N VAL A 103 8.42 -1.92 -18.09
CA VAL A 103 8.73 -2.64 -16.84
C VAL A 103 7.79 -2.11 -15.76
N THR A 104 7.01 -3.01 -15.14
CA THR A 104 6.13 -2.65 -14.03
C THR A 104 6.95 -2.28 -12.82
N GLU A 105 6.74 -1.09 -12.28
CA GLU A 105 7.41 -0.62 -11.07
C GLU A 105 6.45 -0.74 -9.88
N VAL A 106 6.91 -1.35 -8.79
CA VAL A 106 6.15 -1.45 -7.54
C VAL A 106 6.97 -0.84 -6.42
N LYS A 107 6.44 0.19 -5.78
CA LYS A 107 6.98 0.79 -4.56
C LYS A 107 6.17 0.23 -3.38
N LYS A 108 6.75 -0.70 -2.64
CA LYS A 108 6.08 -1.33 -1.50
C LYS A 108 6.29 -0.55 -0.23
N GLY A 109 5.28 -0.49 0.63
CA GLY A 109 5.44 0.05 1.97
C GLY A 109 5.55 1.58 2.03
N VAL A 110 4.89 2.29 1.13
CA VAL A 110 4.85 3.76 1.08
C VAL A 110 3.96 4.26 2.23
N PRO A 111 4.51 5.00 3.22
CA PRO A 111 3.71 5.54 4.30
C PRO A 111 2.93 6.77 3.82
N VAL A 112 1.66 6.88 4.22
CA VAL A 112 0.85 8.09 4.12
C VAL A 112 0.54 8.55 5.54
N LEU A 113 0.99 9.75 5.89
CA LEU A 113 0.88 10.31 7.24
C LEU A 113 -0.29 11.31 7.31
N ALA A 114 -0.96 11.36 8.45
CA ALA A 114 -2.08 12.28 8.66
C ALA A 114 -1.66 13.75 8.52
N GLY A 115 -2.44 14.53 7.76
CA GLY A 115 -2.22 15.94 7.49
C GLY A 115 -0.96 16.24 6.68
N ARG A 116 -0.42 15.26 5.95
CA ARG A 116 0.80 15.42 5.14
C ARG A 116 0.57 14.99 3.69
N ASP A 117 1.19 15.78 2.82
CA ASP A 117 1.39 15.42 1.42
C ASP A 117 2.66 14.56 1.32
N GLU A 118 2.52 13.34 0.79
CA GLU A 118 3.64 12.43 0.58
C GLU A 118 3.96 12.33 -0.91
N GLN A 119 5.23 12.16 -1.26
CA GLN A 119 5.67 12.06 -2.65
C GLN A 119 6.51 10.81 -2.87
N VAL A 120 6.14 10.00 -3.87
CA VAL A 120 6.91 8.84 -4.31
C VAL A 120 7.35 9.02 -5.75
N SER A 121 8.62 8.74 -6.04
CA SER A 121 9.15 8.80 -7.41
C SER A 121 9.30 7.41 -8.02
N VAL A 122 8.87 7.28 -9.27
CA VAL A 122 8.94 6.05 -10.06
C VAL A 122 9.64 6.36 -11.38
N VAL A 123 10.57 5.51 -11.80
CA VAL A 123 11.27 5.66 -13.08
C VAL A 123 10.81 4.53 -13.99
N VAL A 124 10.03 4.87 -15.01
CA VAL A 124 9.54 3.87 -15.99
C VAL A 124 10.56 3.65 -17.09
N ARG A 125 10.70 2.39 -17.50
CA ARG A 125 11.67 1.93 -18.52
C ARG A 125 10.96 1.03 -19.54
N PRO A 126 11.38 1.03 -20.81
CA PRO A 126 10.93 0.05 -21.79
C PRO A 126 11.30 -1.37 -21.33
N GLY A 127 10.40 -2.31 -21.57
CA GLY A 127 10.66 -3.72 -21.37
C GLY A 127 9.46 -4.50 -20.86
N ALA A 128 9.72 -5.72 -20.43
CA ALA A 128 8.77 -6.57 -19.73
C ALA A 128 9.36 -7.01 -18.40
N GLY A 129 8.50 -7.29 -17.42
CA GLY A 129 8.89 -7.74 -16.09
C GLY A 129 8.44 -6.78 -15.00
N VAL A 130 8.90 -7.06 -13.78
CA VAL A 130 8.52 -6.32 -12.57
C VAL A 130 9.77 -5.93 -11.81
N HIS A 131 9.88 -4.65 -11.46
CA HIS A 131 10.89 -4.12 -10.56
C HIS A 131 10.22 -3.65 -9.27
N ILE A 132 10.63 -4.24 -8.15
CA ILE A 132 10.05 -3.98 -6.83
C ILE A 132 11.08 -3.23 -5.99
N VAL A 133 10.68 -2.09 -5.47
CA VAL A 133 11.44 -1.32 -4.49
C VAL A 133 10.66 -1.30 -3.19
N GLU A 134 11.24 -1.88 -2.15
CA GLU A 134 10.63 -1.95 -0.83
C GLU A 134 11.12 -0.77 0.01
N TYR A 135 10.17 0.05 0.47
CA TYR A 135 10.44 1.08 1.45
C TYR A 135 10.47 0.42 2.82
N ALA A 136 11.49 0.76 3.61
CA ALA A 136 11.47 0.42 5.02
C ALA A 136 10.31 1.17 5.67
N VAL A 137 9.17 0.49 5.80
CA VAL A 137 8.02 0.94 6.60
C VAL A 137 8.55 1.09 8.01
N ALA A 138 8.87 2.32 8.41
CA ALA A 138 9.30 2.78 9.74
C ALA A 138 9.40 1.70 10.84
N GLY A 139 10.28 0.72 10.64
CA GLY A 139 10.43 -0.39 11.56
C GLY A 139 11.42 -0.02 12.67
N LEU A 140 12.30 0.93 12.36
CA LEU A 140 13.28 1.54 13.25
C LEU A 140 13.60 2.92 12.66
N SER A 141 13.50 3.99 13.46
CA SER A 141 14.12 5.25 13.04
C SER A 141 15.64 5.04 12.86
N ARG A 142 16.35 5.95 12.16
CA ARG A 142 17.82 5.83 12.05
C ARG A 142 18.49 5.72 13.42
N GLU A 143 17.93 6.41 14.40
CA GLU A 143 18.34 6.37 15.81
C GLU A 143 18.08 4.99 16.41
N GLU A 144 16.91 4.39 16.17
CA GLU A 144 16.58 3.07 16.69
C GLU A 144 17.43 1.96 16.04
N VAL A 145 17.75 2.09 14.75
CA VAL A 145 18.74 1.23 14.06
C VAL A 145 20.11 1.36 14.74
N ALA A 146 20.57 2.58 15.00
CA ALA A 146 21.87 2.83 15.64
C ALA A 146 21.94 2.23 17.06
N VAL A 147 20.89 2.43 17.86
CA VAL A 147 20.80 1.85 19.21
C VAL A 147 20.83 0.32 19.16
N ARG A 148 20.10 -0.28 18.22
CA ARG A 148 20.05 -1.74 18.08
C ARG A 148 21.39 -2.31 17.61
N LEU A 149 22.09 -1.59 16.74
CA LEU A 149 23.43 -1.97 16.29
C LEU A 149 24.42 -1.92 17.45
N GLN A 150 24.42 -0.85 18.24
CA GLN A 150 25.28 -0.72 19.42
C GLN A 150 25.04 -1.86 20.41
N ARG A 151 23.77 -2.21 20.68
CA ARG A 151 23.43 -3.32 21.59
C ARG A 151 24.01 -4.66 21.10
N LEU A 152 23.94 -4.93 19.80
CA LEU A 152 24.50 -6.14 19.19
C LEU A 152 26.03 -6.16 19.26
N GLU A 153 26.69 -5.01 19.08
CA GLU A 153 28.13 -4.89 19.22
C GLU A 153 28.58 -5.20 20.66
N GLU A 154 27.85 -4.71 21.66
CA GLU A 154 28.12 -5.01 23.07
C GLU A 154 27.90 -6.50 23.40
N GLU A 155 26.82 -7.11 22.90
CA GLU A 155 26.54 -8.54 23.11
C GLU A 155 27.60 -9.44 22.46
N THR A 156 28.01 -9.10 21.23
CA THR A 156 29.06 -9.85 20.52
C THR A 156 30.43 -9.70 21.19
N ALA A 157 30.75 -8.53 21.73
CA ALA A 157 31.96 -8.33 22.54
C ALA A 157 31.96 -9.22 23.79
N ARG A 158 30.85 -9.25 24.54
CA ARG A 158 30.69 -10.12 25.72
C ARG A 158 30.80 -11.60 25.38
N LEU A 159 30.21 -12.03 24.27
CA LEU A 159 30.31 -13.43 23.83
C LEU A 159 31.75 -13.82 23.47
N ARG A 160 32.51 -12.92 22.82
CA ARG A 160 33.93 -13.16 22.50
C ARG A 160 34.78 -13.32 23.76
N GLU A 161 34.58 -12.46 24.76
CA GLU A 161 35.27 -12.57 26.05
C GLU A 161 34.91 -13.87 26.76
N ARG A 162 33.63 -14.25 26.76
CA ARG A 162 33.18 -15.53 27.33
C ARG A 162 33.81 -16.72 26.63
N ILE A 163 33.95 -16.70 25.30
CA ILE A 163 34.61 -17.79 24.56
C ILE A 163 36.10 -17.86 24.89
N ALA A 164 36.78 -16.71 24.99
CA ALA A 164 38.20 -16.65 25.34
C ALA A 164 38.49 -17.20 26.75
N THR A 165 37.51 -17.15 27.65
CA THR A 165 37.63 -17.64 29.02
C THR A 165 37.18 -19.10 29.20
N LEU A 166 36.65 -19.76 28.16
CA LEU A 166 36.30 -21.17 28.25
C LEU A 166 37.55 -22.05 28.27
N PRO A 167 37.61 -23.06 29.16
CA PRO A 167 38.72 -24.00 29.17
C PRO A 167 38.75 -24.82 27.87
N PRO A 168 39.94 -25.24 27.40
CA PRO A 168 40.06 -26.04 26.20
C PRO A 168 39.26 -27.33 26.36
N ARG A 169 38.41 -27.63 25.38
CA ARG A 169 37.69 -28.91 25.34
C ARG A 169 38.72 -30.02 25.17
N ARG A 170 38.82 -30.88 26.19
CA ARG A 170 39.60 -32.12 26.16
C ARG A 170 38.87 -33.19 25.36
#